data_AF-A0A3C0X2H3-F1
#
_entry.id   AF-A0A3C0X2H3-F1
#
_cell.length_a   1.000
_cell.length_b   1.000
_cell.length_c   1.000
_cell.angle_alpha   90.00
_cell.angle_beta   90.00
_cell.angle_gamma   90.00
#
_symmetry.space_group_name_H-M   'P 1'
#
loop_
_entity.id
_entity.type
_entity.pdbx_description
1 polymer ?
#
loop_
_entity_poly.entity_id
_entity_poly.type
_entity_poly.pdbx_seq_one_letter_code
_entity_poly.pdbx_strand_id
1 'polypeptide(L)'
;MNYFSCDRLVNESTPPAFLWHTAEDNCVPVMNSILYASALGRYKIPFELHIYPYGWHGLSTADYLTNNGTNEKTDHAAAWLTAAEKWLRLMGFKAEI
;
A
#
# COMPACT_ATOMS: atom_id res chain seq x y z
N MET A 1 -21.38 10.65 10.16
CA MET A 1 -19.95 10.94 10.36
C MET A 1 -19.15 10.00 9.47
N ASN A 2 -18.42 10.52 8.47
CA ASN A 2 -17.61 9.73 7.53
C ASN A 2 -16.11 10.12 7.58
N TYR A 3 -15.70 10.89 8.60
CA TYR A 3 -14.39 11.54 8.66
C TYR A 3 -13.19 10.58 8.64
N PHE A 4 -13.37 9.34 9.10
CA PHE A 4 -12.28 8.37 9.23
C PHE A 4 -12.28 7.28 8.14
N SER A 5 -13.14 7.40 7.12
CA SER A 5 -13.22 6.43 6.03
C SER A 5 -12.64 7.06 4.75
N CYS A 6 -11.35 6.85 4.50
CA CYS A 6 -10.64 7.45 3.37
C CYS A 6 -11.33 7.19 2.02
N ASP A 7 -11.91 6.00 1.83
CA ASP A 7 -12.64 5.61 0.62
C ASP A 7 -13.88 6.49 0.32
N ARG A 8 -14.44 7.13 1.36
CA ARG A 8 -15.60 8.02 1.26
C ARG A 8 -15.20 9.49 1.06
N LEU A 9 -13.90 9.78 1.12
CA LEU A 9 -13.34 11.12 0.97
C LEU A 9 -12.62 11.32 -0.38
N VAL A 10 -12.47 10.24 -1.17
CA VAL A 10 -11.93 10.32 -2.54
C VAL A 10 -12.84 11.21 -3.41
N ASN A 11 -12.20 12.07 -4.19
CA ASN A 11 -12.80 13.00 -5.13
C ASN A 11 -11.87 13.28 -6.32
N GLU A 12 -12.27 14.14 -7.24
CA GLU A 12 -11.51 14.46 -8.47
C GLU A 12 -10.15 15.14 -8.19
N SER A 13 -9.95 15.74 -7.01
CA SER A 13 -8.67 16.35 -6.63
C SER A 13 -7.77 15.40 -5.82
N THR A 14 -8.17 14.14 -5.63
CA THR A 14 -7.33 13.15 -4.95
C THR A 14 -6.11 12.81 -5.82
N PRO A 15 -4.88 12.87 -5.29
CA PRO A 15 -3.68 12.59 -6.08
C PRO A 15 -3.54 11.09 -6.38
N PRO A 16 -2.68 10.72 -7.35
CA PRO A 16 -2.29 9.32 -7.55
C PRO A 16 -1.78 8.66 -6.27
N ALA A 17 -2.06 7.37 -6.10
CA ALA A 17 -1.69 6.64 -4.89
C ALA A 17 -1.03 5.29 -5.17
N PHE A 18 0.00 4.98 -4.38
CA PHE A 18 0.56 3.64 -4.25
C PHE A 18 0.09 3.05 -2.92
N LEU A 19 -0.43 1.82 -2.95
CA LEU A 19 -0.96 1.12 -1.80
C LEU A 19 -0.34 -0.27 -1.73
N TRP A 20 0.01 -0.70 -0.52
CA TRP A 20 0.33 -2.10 -0.26
C TRP A 20 -0.31 -2.55 1.05
N HIS A 21 -0.61 -3.84 1.17
CA HIS A 21 -1.18 -4.45 2.38
C HIS A 21 -0.92 -5.96 2.35
N THR A 22 -0.97 -6.62 3.50
CA THR A 22 -1.09 -8.08 3.59
C THR A 22 -2.56 -8.48 3.84
N ALA A 23 -2.98 -9.63 3.30
CA ALA A 23 -4.31 -10.20 3.55
C ALA A 23 -4.43 -10.85 4.94
N GLU A 24 -3.30 -11.19 5.57
CA GLU A 24 -3.19 -11.78 6.91
C GLU A 24 -3.18 -10.70 8.03
N ASP A 25 -3.30 -9.41 7.70
CA ASP A 25 -3.41 -8.34 8.71
C ASP A 25 -4.71 -8.48 9.53
N ASN A 26 -4.54 -8.93 10.78
CA ASN A 26 -5.63 -9.13 11.72
C ASN A 26 -5.93 -7.88 12.58
N CYS A 27 -5.12 -6.82 12.49
CA CYS A 27 -5.33 -5.57 13.22
C CYS A 27 -6.15 -4.58 12.38
N VAL A 28 -5.78 -4.44 11.11
CA VAL A 28 -6.46 -3.57 10.15
C VAL A 28 -6.86 -4.42 8.95
N PRO A 29 -8.17 -4.70 8.76
CA PRO A 29 -8.60 -5.55 7.65
C PRO A 29 -8.15 -5.01 6.29
N VAL A 30 -7.67 -5.90 5.43
CA VAL A 30 -7.23 -5.59 4.04
C VAL A 30 -8.28 -4.83 3.22
N MET A 31 -9.56 -4.98 3.58
CA MET A 31 -10.67 -4.24 2.97
C MET A 31 -10.51 -2.72 3.01
N ASN A 32 -9.75 -2.16 3.97
CA ASN A 32 -9.44 -0.73 3.98
C ASN A 32 -8.74 -0.29 2.68
N SER A 33 -7.71 -1.04 2.26
CA SER A 33 -6.98 -0.75 1.01
C SER A 33 -7.82 -1.05 -0.23
N ILE A 34 -8.59 -2.15 -0.22
CA ILE A 34 -9.45 -2.53 -1.34
C ILE A 34 -10.54 -1.48 -1.60
N LEU A 35 -11.21 -1.00 -0.54
CA LEU A 35 -12.24 0.02 -0.65
C LEU A 35 -11.67 1.36 -1.13
N TYR A 36 -10.51 1.76 -0.62
CA TYR A 36 -9.85 2.99 -1.06
C TYR A 36 -9.43 2.90 -2.54
N ALA A 37 -8.80 1.80 -2.95
CA ALA A 37 -8.45 1.55 -4.36
C ALA A 37 -9.69 1.52 -5.27
N SER A 38 -10.78 0.89 -4.83
CA SER A 38 -12.06 0.91 -5.56
C SER A 38 -12.58 2.35 -5.73
N ALA A 39 -12.48 3.18 -4.70
CA ALA A 39 -12.87 4.58 -4.77
C ALA A 39 -12.01 5.38 -5.74
N LEU A 40 -10.68 5.22 -5.71
CA LEU A 40 -9.76 5.82 -6.69
C LEU A 40 -10.14 5.43 -8.12
N GLY A 41 -10.44 4.15 -8.35
CA GLY A 41 -10.89 3.65 -9.65
C GLY A 41 -12.20 4.28 -10.14
N ARG A 42 -13.18 4.53 -9.26
CA ARG A 42 -14.43 5.22 -9.62
C ARG A 42 -14.20 6.66 -10.12
N TYR A 43 -13.24 7.36 -9.51
CA TYR A 43 -12.86 8.72 -9.90
C TYR A 43 -11.79 8.76 -11.01
N LYS A 44 -11.38 7.59 -11.54
CA LYS A 44 -10.34 7.45 -12.58
C LYS A 44 -9.00 8.06 -12.16
N ILE A 45 -8.71 8.07 -10.86
CA ILE A 45 -7.40 8.50 -10.33
C ILE A 45 -6.40 7.37 -10.57
N PRO A 46 -5.19 7.62 -11.11
CA PRO A 46 -4.17 6.60 -11.26
C PRO A 46 -3.76 6.01 -9.90
N PHE A 47 -3.76 4.68 -9.79
CA PHE A 47 -3.33 4.02 -8.55
C PHE A 47 -2.67 2.67 -8.83
N GLU A 48 -1.89 2.20 -7.86
CA GLU A 48 -1.31 0.86 -7.82
C GLU A 48 -1.61 0.23 -6.46
N LEU A 49 -2.01 -1.05 -6.44
CA LEU A 49 -2.33 -1.79 -5.22
C LEU A 49 -1.65 -3.16 -5.24
N HIS A 50 -0.84 -3.43 -4.22
CA HIS A 50 -0.26 -4.75 -3.95
C HIS A 50 -0.89 -5.38 -2.71
N ILE A 51 -1.50 -6.55 -2.87
CA ILE A 51 -2.00 -7.36 -1.74
C ILE A 51 -1.17 -8.63 -1.66
N TYR A 52 -0.37 -8.75 -0.61
CA TYR A 52 0.41 -9.96 -0.32
C TYR A 52 -0.42 -10.92 0.52
N PRO A 53 -0.33 -12.25 0.32
CA PRO A 53 -1.19 -13.20 1.03
C PRO A 53 -0.89 -13.29 2.53
N TYR A 54 0.35 -13.01 2.95
CA TYR A 54 0.84 -13.27 4.29
C TYR A 54 1.66 -12.11 4.84
N GLY A 55 1.80 -12.07 6.17
CA GLY A 55 2.51 -11.05 6.92
C GLY A 55 1.61 -10.33 7.92
N TRP A 56 2.12 -10.08 9.12
CA TRP A 56 1.37 -9.44 10.20
C TRP A 56 1.28 -7.91 10.02
N HIS A 57 0.49 -7.27 10.86
CA HIS A 57 0.36 -5.82 10.87
C HIS A 57 1.68 -5.10 11.13
N GLY A 58 1.97 -4.02 10.41
CA GLY A 58 3.09 -3.15 10.72
C GLY A 58 4.46 -3.69 10.30
N LEU A 59 4.52 -4.48 9.23
CA LEU A 59 5.77 -5.05 8.69
C LEU A 59 6.83 -4.02 8.28
N SER A 60 6.45 -2.76 8.05
CA SER A 60 7.38 -1.71 7.63
C SER A 60 8.15 -2.10 6.35
N THR A 61 9.49 -2.15 6.39
CA THR A 61 10.34 -2.59 5.27
C THR A 61 10.35 -4.12 5.08
N ALA A 62 9.69 -4.86 5.97
CA ALA A 62 9.56 -6.32 5.97
C ALA A 62 10.91 -7.09 6.01
N ASP A 63 11.96 -6.42 6.46
CA ASP A 63 13.31 -6.95 6.64
C ASP A 63 13.72 -7.03 8.12
N TYR A 64 14.96 -7.44 8.36
CA TYR A 64 15.53 -7.60 9.69
C TYR A 64 15.80 -6.26 10.41
N LEU A 65 15.78 -5.12 9.71
CA LEU A 65 16.00 -3.81 10.32
C LEU A 65 14.76 -3.36 11.10
N THR A 66 13.58 -3.81 10.67
CA THR A 66 12.30 -3.39 11.24
C THR A 66 11.55 -4.50 11.96
N ASN A 67 11.97 -5.77 11.81
CA ASN A 67 11.29 -6.92 12.39
C ASN A 67 12.25 -7.82 13.19
N ASN A 68 11.80 -8.31 14.34
CA ASN A 68 12.51 -9.29 15.18
C ASN A 68 12.36 -10.71 14.60
N GLY A 69 12.84 -10.90 13.37
CA GLY A 69 12.75 -12.15 12.61
C GLY A 69 11.99 -11.95 11.31
N THR A 70 12.53 -12.55 10.24
CA THR A 70 11.93 -12.59 8.91
C THR A 70 11.78 -14.04 8.46
N ASN A 71 10.89 -14.28 7.52
CA ASN A 71 10.72 -15.56 6.86
C ASN A 71 10.31 -15.33 5.40
N GLU A 72 10.10 -16.41 4.64
CA GLU A 72 9.72 -16.33 3.22
C GLU A 72 8.46 -15.49 2.96
N LYS A 73 7.51 -15.45 3.91
CA LYS A 73 6.29 -14.64 3.80
C LYS A 73 6.60 -13.14 3.87
N THR A 74 7.43 -12.72 4.83
CA THR A 74 7.81 -11.31 5.00
C THR A 74 8.78 -10.86 3.92
N ASP A 75 9.70 -11.74 3.51
CA ASP A 75 10.63 -11.49 2.42
C ASP A 75 9.89 -11.23 1.09
N HIS A 76 8.86 -12.03 0.79
CA HIS A 76 8.01 -11.78 -0.37
C HIS A 76 7.29 -10.42 -0.29
N ALA A 77 6.80 -10.04 0.90
CA ALA A 77 6.15 -8.74 1.08
C ALA A 77 7.12 -7.56 0.90
N ALA A 78 8.41 -7.71 1.24
CA ALA A 78 9.44 -6.67 1.11
C ALA A 78 9.59 -6.13 -0.33
N ALA A 79 9.17 -6.90 -1.33
CA ALA A 79 9.12 -6.48 -2.74
C ALA A 79 8.28 -5.20 -2.97
N TRP A 80 7.40 -4.82 -2.05
CA TRP A 80 6.61 -3.59 -2.14
C TRP A 80 7.50 -2.34 -2.26
N LEU A 81 8.67 -2.32 -1.62
CA LEU A 81 9.60 -1.18 -1.68
C LEU A 81 10.13 -0.97 -3.10
N THR A 82 10.54 -2.05 -3.76
CA THR A 82 10.99 -2.00 -5.15
C THR A 82 9.86 -1.60 -6.09
N ALA A 83 8.63 -2.07 -5.84
CA ALA A 83 7.45 -1.64 -6.61
C ALA A 83 7.16 -0.14 -6.41
N ALA A 84 7.18 0.34 -5.16
CA ALA A 84 6.97 1.74 -4.82
C ALA A 84 8.03 2.66 -5.47
N GLU A 85 9.30 2.27 -5.46
CA GLU A 85 10.37 3.00 -6.14
C GLU A 85 10.09 3.13 -7.65
N LYS A 86 9.74 2.00 -8.31
CA LYS A 86 9.40 2.00 -9.73
C LYS A 86 8.17 2.86 -10.03
N TRP A 87 7.15 2.80 -9.17
CA TRP A 87 5.95 3.62 -9.28
C TRP A 87 6.25 5.11 -9.13
N LEU A 88 7.08 5.51 -8.15
CA LEU A 88 7.50 6.90 -7.98
C LEU A 88 8.23 7.43 -9.21
N ARG A 89 9.16 6.65 -9.77
CA ARG A 89 9.86 6.99 -11.02
C ARG A 89 8.88 7.14 -12.18
N LEU A 90 7.89 6.25 -12.30
CA LEU A 90 6.83 6.33 -13.31
C LEU A 90 5.99 7.60 -13.16
N MET A 91 5.71 8.03 -11.92
CA MET A 91 5.00 9.27 -11.61
C MET A 91 5.84 10.54 -11.81
N GLY A 92 7.10 10.41 -12.26
CA GLY A 92 7.98 11.53 -12.57
C GLY A 92 8.81 12.03 -11.38
N PHE A 93 8.78 11.36 -10.23
CA PHE A 93 9.67 11.67 -9.11
C PHE A 93 11.08 11.16 -9.42
N LYS A 94 12.07 12.05 -9.28
CA LYS A 94 13.49 11.72 -9.44
C LYS A 94 14.13 11.73 -8.07
N ALA A 95 14.93 10.71 -7.78
CA ALA A 95 15.86 10.79 -6.66
C ALA A 95 16.94 11.81 -7.04
N GLU A 96 17.00 12.93 -6.34
CA GLU A 96 18.19 13.78 -6.34
C GLU A 96 19.22 13.09 -5.45
N ILE A 97 20.36 12.75 -6.03
CA ILE A 97 21.53 12.18 -5.34
C ILE A 97 22.60 13.25 -5.27
#